data_AF-A0ABD1V457-F1
#
_entry.id   AF-A0ABD1V457-F1
#
_cell.length_a   1.000
_cell.length_b   1.000
_cell.length_c   1.000
_cell.angle_alpha   90.00
_cell.angle_beta   90.00
_cell.angle_gamma   90.00
#
_symmetry.space_group_name_H-M   'P 1'
#
loop_
_entity.id
_entity.type
_entity.pdbx_description
1 polymer ?
#
loop_
_entity_poly.entity_id
_entity_poly.type
_entity_poly.pdbx_seq_one_letter_code
_entity_poly.pdbx_strand_id
1 'polypeptide(L)'
;MLKAGKPKEAMTIFTVPAKITFQKSGSNLSPKPKPELRPNKVQVQRKGLLTLKELKEKEYPFLDSEVSGILDQLLEHKIIKLPAPKRLEEAGQVDHPKYCRFH
;
A
#
# COMPACT_ATOMS: atom_id res chain seq x y z
N MET A 1 -4.52 0.08 -48.73
CA MET A 1 -4.84 -1.19 -48.03
C MET A 1 -4.84 -0.91 -46.53
N LEU A 2 -5.98 -0.99 -45.85
CA LEU A 2 -6.10 -0.73 -44.40
C LEU A 2 -5.81 -2.03 -43.64
N LYS A 3 -4.80 -2.05 -42.76
CA LYS A 3 -4.53 -3.21 -41.89
C LYS A 3 -5.44 -3.15 -40.66
N ALA A 4 -6.25 -4.19 -40.46
CA ALA A 4 -7.07 -4.38 -39.28
C ALA A 4 -6.20 -4.75 -38.05
N GLY A 5 -6.41 -4.06 -36.93
CA GLY A 5 -5.78 -4.35 -35.65
C GLY A 5 -6.48 -5.50 -34.92
N LYS A 6 -5.71 -6.35 -34.24
CA LYS A 6 -6.21 -7.50 -33.47
C LYS A 6 -7.01 -7.06 -32.23
N PRO A 7 -8.07 -7.79 -31.84
CA PRO A 7 -8.79 -7.51 -30.60
C PRO A 7 -7.97 -7.91 -29.36
N LYS A 8 -8.12 -7.12 -28.29
CA LYS A 8 -7.54 -7.39 -26.96
C LYS A 8 -8.43 -8.40 -26.23
N GLU A 9 -7.86 -9.50 -25.76
CA GLU A 9 -8.58 -10.44 -24.90
C GLU A 9 -8.69 -9.89 -23.48
N ALA A 10 -9.91 -9.88 -22.94
CA ALA A 10 -10.21 -9.51 -21.56
C ALA A 10 -10.33 -10.80 -20.72
N MET A 11 -9.59 -10.86 -19.62
CA MET A 11 -9.52 -12.05 -18.76
C MET A 11 -10.64 -12.00 -17.70
N THR A 12 -11.66 -12.84 -17.85
CA THR A 12 -12.79 -12.97 -16.92
C THR A 12 -12.47 -13.95 -15.81
N ILE A 13 -12.51 -13.50 -14.55
CA ILE A 13 -12.26 -14.35 -13.38
C ILE A 13 -13.60 -14.74 -12.76
N PHE A 14 -13.96 -16.02 -12.86
CA PHE A 14 -15.13 -16.57 -12.18
C PHE A 14 -14.74 -16.93 -10.75
N THR A 15 -15.13 -16.10 -9.78
CA THR A 15 -14.92 -16.38 -8.36
C THR A 15 -16.19 -16.96 -7.74
N VAL A 16 -16.11 -18.17 -7.19
CA VAL A 16 -17.22 -18.82 -6.50
C VAL A 16 -17.12 -18.50 -5.01
N PRO A 17 -18.18 -17.98 -4.37
CA PRO A 17 -18.11 -17.64 -2.95
C PRO A 17 -18.11 -18.91 -2.10
N ALA A 18 -17.01 -19.13 -1.38
CA ALA A 18 -16.93 -20.17 -0.35
C ALA A 18 -17.65 -19.70 0.93
N LYS A 19 -18.58 -20.52 1.43
CA LYS A 19 -19.25 -20.28 2.71
C LYS A 19 -18.41 -20.88 3.84
N ILE A 20 -17.85 -20.02 4.69
CA ILE A 20 -17.11 -20.43 5.88
C ILE A 20 -18.12 -20.56 7.03
N THR A 21 -18.30 -21.78 7.55
CA THR A 21 -19.17 -22.06 8.71
C THR A 21 -18.36 -21.94 9.98
N PHE A 22 -18.67 -20.96 10.82
CA PHE A 22 -18.12 -20.85 12.17
C PHE A 22 -18.94 -21.73 13.11
N GLN A 23 -18.35 -22.83 13.58
CA GLN A 23 -18.95 -23.65 14.63
C GLN A 23 -18.66 -23.00 15.98
N LYS A 24 -19.70 -22.45 16.61
CA LYS A 24 -19.62 -21.78 17.91
C LYS A 24 -19.75 -22.84 19.01
N SER A 25 -18.69 -23.07 19.78
CA SER A 25 -18.75 -23.83 21.03
C SER A 25 -19.52 -22.99 22.08
N GLY A 26 -20.40 -23.67 22.81
CA GLY A 26 -21.51 -23.04 23.53
C GLY A 26 -21.17 -22.29 24.81
N SER A 27 -21.97 -21.26 25.09
CA SER A 27 -22.52 -20.93 26.41
C SER A 27 -23.69 -19.94 26.21
N ASN A 28 -24.79 -20.18 26.94
CA ASN A 28 -26.11 -19.58 26.73
C ASN A 28 -26.28 -18.26 27.51
N LEU A 29 -26.68 -17.16 26.84
CA LEU A 29 -27.44 -16.04 27.43
C LEU A 29 -28.26 -15.31 26.32
N SER A 30 -29.59 -15.42 26.43
CA SER A 30 -30.73 -14.57 25.95
C SER A 30 -30.74 -13.79 24.61
N PRO A 31 -31.93 -13.53 24.00
CA PRO A 31 -32.03 -12.99 22.64
C PRO A 31 -32.20 -11.44 22.52
N LYS A 32 -31.48 -10.86 21.54
CA LYS A 32 -31.68 -9.58 20.78
C LYS A 32 -31.04 -8.30 21.41
N PRO A 33 -30.51 -7.31 20.63
CA PRO A 33 -30.71 -7.02 19.20
C PRO A 33 -29.46 -7.01 18.29
N LYS A 34 -29.73 -6.89 16.99
CA LYS A 34 -28.81 -6.83 15.83
C LYS A 34 -27.59 -5.92 16.09
N PRO A 35 -26.37 -6.32 15.72
CA PRO A 35 -25.38 -5.35 15.27
C PRO A 35 -25.89 -4.80 13.95
N GLU A 36 -26.46 -3.60 14.00
CA GLU A 36 -26.57 -2.74 12.82
C GLU A 36 -25.14 -2.48 12.35
N LEU A 37 -24.63 -3.38 11.50
CA LEU A 37 -23.56 -3.07 10.58
C LEU A 37 -24.13 -1.99 9.65
N ARG A 38 -24.13 -0.75 10.13
CA ARG A 38 -24.13 0.40 9.24
C ARG A 38 -22.96 0.12 8.30
N PRO A 39 -23.18 0.02 6.98
CA PRO A 39 -22.07 0.08 6.07
C PRO A 39 -21.49 1.47 6.32
N ASN A 40 -20.40 1.52 7.07
CA ASN A 40 -19.56 2.69 7.11
C ASN A 40 -19.20 2.85 5.65
N LYS A 41 -19.84 3.82 4.99
CA LYS A 41 -19.51 4.21 3.65
C LYS A 41 -18.07 4.67 3.81
N VAL A 42 -17.12 3.76 3.60
CA VAL A 42 -15.77 4.12 3.23
C VAL A 42 -15.99 4.78 1.90
N GLN A 43 -16.35 6.05 1.98
CA GLN A 43 -16.27 7.00 0.91
C GLN A 43 -14.81 6.90 0.57
N VAL A 44 -14.51 6.12 -0.45
CA VAL A 44 -13.27 6.25 -1.21
C VAL A 44 -13.40 7.64 -1.79
N GLN A 45 -13.17 8.64 -0.94
CA GLN A 45 -12.87 9.97 -1.37
C GLN A 45 -11.69 9.71 -2.27
N ARG A 46 -11.88 10.01 -3.55
CA ARG A 46 -10.77 10.23 -4.46
C ARG A 46 -9.94 11.28 -3.72
N LYS A 47 -8.91 10.83 -3.01
CA LYS A 47 -8.05 11.68 -2.19
C LYS A 47 -7.58 12.72 -3.18
N GLY A 48 -8.12 13.93 -3.07
CA GLY A 48 -7.59 15.06 -3.82
C GLY A 48 -6.10 15.03 -3.60
N LEU A 49 -5.33 15.25 -4.65
CA LEU A 49 -3.87 15.30 -4.57
C LEU A 49 -3.52 16.15 -3.35
N LEU A 50 -3.01 15.50 -2.30
CA LEU A 50 -2.63 16.21 -1.08
C LEU A 50 -1.54 17.19 -1.51
N THR A 51 -1.72 18.44 -1.15
CA THR A 51 -0.69 19.44 -1.34
C THR A 51 0.57 19.01 -0.60
N LEU A 52 1.73 19.42 -1.09
CA LEU A 52 3.02 19.06 -0.47
C LEU A 52 3.10 19.50 1.00
N LYS A 53 2.35 20.55 1.36
CA LYS A 53 2.18 21.00 2.74
C LYS A 53 1.41 19.98 3.57
N GLU A 54 0.25 19.52 3.10
CA GLU A 54 -0.58 18.52 3.81
C GLU A 54 0.15 17.17 3.98
N LEU A 55 1.00 16.78 3.04
CA LEU A 55 1.81 15.55 3.18
C LEU A 55 2.90 15.69 4.25
N LYS A 56 3.49 16.88 4.39
CA LYS A 56 4.53 17.16 5.39
C LYS A 56 3.95 17.36 6.79
N GLU A 57 2.77 17.94 6.90
CA GLU A 57 2.07 18.17 8.16
C GLU A 57 1.43 16.90 8.73
N LYS A 58 1.59 15.77 8.05
CA LYS A 58 1.08 14.49 8.55
C LYS A 58 1.91 14.04 9.74
N GLU A 59 1.36 14.22 10.93
CA GLU A 59 1.95 13.72 12.18
C GLU A 59 1.87 12.19 12.21
N TYR A 60 3.03 11.56 12.39
CA TYR A 60 3.13 10.12 12.59
C TYR A 60 3.20 9.80 14.08
N PRO A 61 2.64 8.66 14.53
CA PRO A 61 2.61 8.31 15.94
C PRO A 61 3.96 7.84 16.52
N PHE A 62 5.06 8.00 15.77
CA PHE A 62 6.42 7.65 16.19
C PHE A 62 7.29 8.90 16.26
N LEU A 63 8.29 8.91 17.14
CA LEU A 63 9.21 10.03 17.28
C LEU A 63 10.23 10.04 16.13
N ASP A 64 10.65 11.23 15.69
CA ASP A 64 11.68 11.36 14.65
C ASP A 64 13.00 10.65 15.02
N SER A 65 13.35 10.64 16.31
CA SER A 65 14.52 9.91 16.83
C SER A 65 14.42 8.39 16.71
N GLU A 66 13.19 7.86 16.72
CA GLU A 66 12.93 6.42 16.65
C GLU A 66 12.97 5.91 15.21
N VAL A 67 12.76 6.78 14.22
CA VAL A 67 12.68 6.42 12.80
C VAL A 67 13.90 5.63 12.33
N SER A 68 15.10 6.05 12.72
CA SER A 68 16.34 5.35 12.35
C SER A 68 16.38 3.93 12.92
N GLY A 69 16.10 3.78 14.22
CA GLY A 69 16.14 2.47 14.87
C GLY A 69 15.08 1.51 14.33
N ILE A 70 13.89 2.02 14.00
CA ILE A 70 12.83 1.22 13.35
C ILE A 70 13.30 0.76 11.97
N LEU A 71 13.91 1.64 11.17
CA LEU A 71 14.40 1.30 9.85
C LEU A 71 15.47 0.19 9.93
N ASP A 72 16.39 0.29 10.89
CA ASP A 72 17.45 -0.70 11.10
C ASP A 72 16.88 -2.08 11.44
N GLN A 73 15.91 -2.15 12.37
CA GLN A 73 15.22 -3.40 12.73
C GLN A 73 14.52 -4.02 11.52
N LEU A 74 13.85 -3.21 10.70
CA LEU A 74 13.15 -3.71 9.50
C LEU A 74 14.13 -4.33 8.49
N LEU A 75 15.34 -3.76 8.36
CA LEU A 75 16.39 -4.26 7.48
C LEU A 75 17.05 -5.52 8.05
N GLU A 76 17.33 -5.54 9.35
CA GLU A 76 17.92 -6.68 10.06
C GLU A 76 17.03 -7.93 9.95
N HIS A 77 15.73 -7.75 10.19
CA HIS A 77 14.74 -8.81 10.06
C HIS A 77 14.35 -9.11 8.60
N LYS A 78 14.95 -8.41 7.61
CA LYS A 78 14.64 -8.53 6.17
C LYS A 78 13.15 -8.36 5.85
N ILE A 79 12.41 -7.62 6.69
CA ILE A 79 11.00 -7.29 6.48
C ILE A 79 10.86 -6.38 5.25
N ILE A 80 11.86 -5.53 5.06
CA ILE A 80 12.03 -4.72 3.84
C ILE A 80 13.39 -5.01 3.21
N LYS A 81 13.50 -4.77 1.91
CA LYS A 81 14.77 -4.82 1.17
C LYS A 81 14.96 -3.50 0.44
N LEU A 82 16.11 -2.87 0.65
CA LEU A 82 16.48 -1.70 -0.15
C LEU A 82 16.83 -2.13 -1.58
N PRO A 83 16.35 -1.40 -2.60
CA PRO A 83 16.80 -1.63 -3.96
C PRO A 83 18.30 -1.34 -4.04
N ALA A 84 19.01 -2.08 -4.89
CA ALA A 84 20.39 -1.75 -5.20
C ALA A 84 20.43 -0.35 -5.85
N PRO A 85 21.40 0.50 -5.47
CA PRO A 85 21.60 1.76 -6.16
C PRO A 85 21.88 1.44 -7.64
N LYS A 86 21.09 2.03 -8.55
CA LYS A 86 21.16 1.72 -9.98
C LYS A 86 22.52 2.04 -10.59
N ARG A 87 23.31 2.93 -9.95
CA ARG A 87 24.59 3.43 -10.46
C ARG A 87 25.58 3.68 -9.32
N LEU A 88 26.32 2.64 -8.93
CA LEU A 88 27.38 2.76 -7.92
C LEU A 88 28.49 3.74 -8.36
N GLU A 89 28.84 3.76 -9.66
CA GLU A 89 29.88 4.67 -10.19
C GLU A 89 29.48 6.16 -10.16
N GLU A 90 28.18 6.46 -10.25
CA GLU A 90 27.67 7.85 -10.22
C GLU A 90 27.35 8.35 -8.81
N ALA A 91 27.45 7.49 -7.78
CA ALA A 91 27.15 7.90 -6.40
C ALA A 91 28.02 9.06 -5.90
N GLY A 92 29.22 9.25 -6.50
CA GLY A 92 30.10 10.41 -6.26
C GLY A 92 30.06 11.49 -7.34
N GLN A 93 29.25 11.34 -8.40
CA GLN A 93 29.19 12.25 -9.55
C GLN A 93 27.98 13.20 -9.50
N VAL A 94 27.53 13.55 -8.29
CA VAL A 94 26.34 14.41 -8.11
C VAL A 94 26.51 15.78 -8.78
N ASP A 95 27.76 16.26 -8.86
CA ASP A 95 28.14 17.53 -9.47
C ASP A 95 28.45 17.43 -10.97
N HIS A 96 28.43 16.23 -11.56
CA HIS A 96 28.76 16.06 -12.96
C HIS A 96 27.66 16.69 -13.84
N PRO A 97 28.00 17.46 -14.89
CA PRO A 97 27.01 18.18 -15.70
C PRO A 97 26.02 17.26 -16.45
N LYS A 98 26.36 15.97 -16.59
CA LYS A 98 25.46 14.95 -17.16
C LYS A 98 24.65 14.19 -16.10
N TYR A 99 24.88 14.44 -14.82
CA TYR A 99 24.17 13.77 -13.73
C TYR A 99 22.78 14.39 -13.56
N CYS A 100 21.75 13.59 -13.82
CA CYS A 100 20.37 13.97 -13.55
C CYS A 100 20.00 13.53 -12.13
N ARG A 101 19.62 14.48 -11.27
CA ARG A 101 19.28 14.26 -9.86
C ARG A 101 18.09 13.33 -9.60
N PHE A 102 17.38 12.89 -10.63
CA PHE A 102 16.11 12.16 -10.52
C PHE A 102 16.09 10.77 -11.20
N HIS A 103 17.24 10.17 -11.52
CA HIS A 103 17.32 8.86 -12.22
C HIS A 103 17.42 7.62 -11.32
#